data_AF-A0A9X0CX59-F1
#
_entry.id   AF-A0A9X0CX59-F1
#
_cell.length_a   1.000
_cell.length_b   1.000
_cell.length_c   1.000
_cell.angle_alpha   90.00
_cell.angle_beta   90.00
_cell.angle_gamma   90.00
#
_symmetry.space_group_name_H-M   'P 1'
#
loop_
_entity.id
_entity.type
_entity.pdbx_description
1 polymer ?
#
loop_
_entity_poly.entity_id
_entity_poly.type
_entity_poly.pdbx_seq_one_letter_code
_entity_poly.pdbx_strand_id
1 'polypeptide(L)'
;MASGHLLYALEKVESEKAGIKLIADTLENGKALQKFCDMLKAQGVQPGVAQKLCTPGADPFSVLPLASQKLELVAEKSGIVSGIDALALAKVGHELGAGRVNAADKVDHGLVLY
;
A
#
# COMPACT_ATOMS: atom_id res chain seq x y z
N MET A 1 -13.72 8.91 -0.32
CA MET A 1 -14.73 9.43 0.62
C MET A 1 -14.04 10.08 1.83
N ALA A 2 -13.42 9.33 2.75
CA ALA A 2 -12.79 9.91 3.95
C ALA A 2 -11.79 11.07 3.70
N SER A 3 -10.91 10.95 2.71
CA SER A 3 -9.89 11.97 2.42
C SER A 3 -10.47 13.27 1.81
N GLY A 4 -11.59 13.19 1.08
CA GLY A 4 -12.27 14.36 0.54
C GLY A 4 -12.94 15.20 1.64
N HIS A 5 -13.53 14.52 2.63
CA HIS A 5 -14.07 15.17 3.82
C HIS A 5 -12.98 15.90 4.60
N LEU A 6 -11.79 15.32 4.74
CA LEU A 6 -10.67 15.95 5.44
C LEU A 6 -10.30 17.29 4.79
N LEU A 7 -10.20 17.34 3.47
CA LEU A 7 -9.87 18.59 2.76
C LEU A 7 -10.95 19.65 2.94
N TYR A 8 -12.22 19.25 2.92
CA TYR A 8 -13.35 20.15 3.15
C TYR A 8 -13.36 20.67 4.60
N ALA A 9 -13.16 19.79 5.59
CA ALA A 9 -13.12 20.14 7.00
C ALA A 9 -11.94 21.06 7.36
N LEU A 10 -10.83 20.99 6.60
CA LEU A 10 -9.68 21.89 6.72
C LEU A 10 -9.82 23.17 5.89
N GLU A 11 -11.01 23.42 5.32
CA GLU A 11 -11.32 24.59 4.48
C GLU A 11 -10.35 24.73 3.28
N LYS A 12 -9.82 23.61 2.77
CA LYS A 12 -8.92 23.58 1.61
C LYS A 12 -9.67 23.45 0.28
N VAL A 13 -10.95 23.11 0.33
CA VAL A 13 -11.85 22.97 -0.82
C VAL A 13 -13.25 23.37 -0.40
N GLU A 14 -14.08 23.74 -1.38
CA GLU A 14 -15.44 24.24 -1.15
C GLU A 14 -16.46 23.14 -0.84
N SER A 15 -16.13 21.87 -1.12
CA SER A 15 -17.00 20.73 -0.83
C SER A 15 -16.20 19.42 -0.77
N GLU A 16 -16.79 18.38 -0.18
CA GLU A 16 -16.22 17.04 -0.19
C GLU A 16 -15.96 16.54 -1.64
N LYS A 17 -16.91 16.79 -2.56
CA LYS A 17 -16.79 16.40 -3.96
C LYS A 17 -15.60 17.08 -4.64
N ALA A 18 -15.37 18.36 -4.37
CA ALA A 18 -14.19 19.08 -4.83
C ALA A 18 -12.89 18.49 -4.24
N GLY A 19 -12.92 18.08 -2.97
CA GLY A 19 -11.81 17.37 -2.32
C GLY A 19 -11.50 16.01 -2.96
N ILE A 20 -12.52 15.20 -3.26
CA ILE A 20 -12.35 13.92 -3.97
C ILE A 20 -11.72 14.17 -5.35
N LYS A 21 -12.21 15.16 -6.10
CA LYS A 21 -11.67 15.51 -7.40
C LYS A 21 -10.20 15.95 -7.31
N LEU A 22 -9.87 16.83 -6.35
CA LEU A 22 -8.50 17.29 -6.16
C LEU A 22 -7.54 16.14 -5.83
N ILE A 23 -7.99 15.16 -5.05
CA ILE A 23 -7.19 13.95 -4.75
C ILE A 23 -6.98 13.11 -6.00
N ALA A 24 -8.03 12.87 -6.79
CA ALA A 24 -7.91 12.14 -8.05
C ALA A 24 -6.91 12.83 -8.99
N ASP A 25 -7.06 14.14 -9.20
CA ASP A 25 -6.15 14.95 -10.01
C ASP A 25 -4.69 14.85 -9.50
N THR A 26 -4.48 14.79 -8.17
CA THR A 26 -3.15 14.67 -7.53
C THR A 26 -2.53 13.28 -7.68
N LEU A 27 -3.34 12.23 -7.77
CA LEU A 27 -2.89 10.87 -8.07
C LEU A 27 -2.48 10.76 -9.55
N GLU A 28 -3.30 11.30 -10.45
CA GLU A 28 -3.09 11.24 -11.91
C GLU A 28 -1.88 12.07 -12.37
N ASN A 29 -1.65 13.24 -11.78
CA ASN A 29 -0.54 14.11 -12.16
C ASN A 29 0.80 13.78 -11.47
N GLY A 30 0.86 12.71 -10.67
CA GLY A 30 2.09 12.24 -10.01
C GLY A 30 2.56 13.04 -8.80
N LYS A 31 1.86 14.12 -8.40
CA LYS A 31 2.23 14.92 -7.22
C LYS A 31 2.18 14.09 -5.93
N ALA A 32 1.26 13.12 -5.83
CA ALA A 32 1.22 12.20 -4.70
C ALA A 32 2.52 11.39 -4.57
N LEU A 33 3.03 10.85 -5.68
CA LEU A 33 4.26 10.07 -5.72
C LEU A 33 5.49 10.94 -5.39
N GLN A 34 5.53 12.17 -5.89
CA GLN A 34 6.59 13.12 -5.54
C GLN A 34 6.59 13.41 -4.04
N LYS A 35 5.41 13.67 -3.45
CA LYS A 35 5.31 13.96 -2.01
C LYS A 35 5.71 12.76 -1.16
N PHE A 36 5.38 11.54 -1.61
CA PHE A 36 5.84 10.30 -0.99
C PHE A 36 7.37 10.18 -1.03
N CYS A 37 8.00 10.49 -2.18
CA CYS A 37 9.46 10.50 -2.32
C CYS A 37 10.14 11.49 -1.36
N ASP A 38 9.59 12.70 -1.24
CA ASP A 38 10.09 13.72 -0.32
C ASP A 38 10.00 13.26 1.14
N MET A 39 8.89 12.60 1.50
CA MET A 39 8.69 12.02 2.83
C MET A 39 9.73 10.94 3.15
N LEU A 40 10.00 10.01 2.22
CA LEU A 40 11.01 8.97 2.41
C LEU A 40 12.39 9.57 2.70
N LYS A 41 12.81 10.56 1.90
CA LYS A 41 14.09 11.26 2.08
C LYS A 41 14.15 11.98 3.43
N ALA A 42 13.07 12.65 3.82
CA ALA A 42 12.98 13.35 5.09
C ALA A 42 13.06 12.42 6.31
N GLN A 43 12.67 11.15 6.16
CA GLN A 43 12.75 10.12 7.20
C GLN A 43 14.05 9.29 7.15
N GLY A 44 15.04 9.71 6.34
CA GLY A 44 16.37 9.10 6.30
C GLY A 44 16.56 7.97 5.28
N VAL A 45 15.59 7.73 4.39
CA VAL A 45 15.79 6.80 3.27
C VAL A 45 16.84 7.37 2.32
N GLN A 46 17.80 6.53 1.94
CA GLN A 46 18.87 6.92 1.04
C GLN A 46 18.32 7.47 -0.29
N PRO A 47 18.82 8.60 -0.81
CA PRO A 47 18.24 9.26 -1.98
C PRO A 47 18.07 8.35 -3.20
N GLY A 48 19.04 7.47 -3.47
CA GLY A 48 18.96 6.50 -4.58
C GLY A 48 17.90 5.42 -4.36
N VAL A 49 17.67 4.99 -3.12
CA VAL A 49 16.62 4.03 -2.77
C VAL A 49 15.25 4.68 -2.92
N ALA A 50 15.07 5.91 -2.39
CA ALA A 50 13.84 6.66 -2.55
C ALA A 50 13.52 6.92 -4.03
N GLN A 51 14.53 7.20 -4.86
CA GLN A 51 14.33 7.38 -6.30
C GLN A 51 13.85 6.09 -6.97
N LYS A 52 14.47 4.93 -6.69
CA LYS A 52 14.02 3.63 -7.21
C LYS A 52 12.57 3.31 -6.85
N LEU A 53 12.15 3.66 -5.63
CA LEU A 53 10.78 3.45 -5.16
C LEU A 53 9.76 4.43 -5.76
N CYS A 54 10.19 5.58 -6.26
CA CYS A 54 9.30 6.67 -6.66
C CYS A 54 9.41 7.04 -8.15
N THR A 55 10.15 6.28 -8.95
CA THR A 55 10.13 6.42 -10.41
C THR A 55 8.86 5.78 -10.97
N PRO A 56 8.05 6.50 -11.79
CA PRO A 56 6.88 5.91 -12.44
C PRO A 56 7.23 4.67 -13.25
N GLY A 57 6.51 3.57 -13.05
CA GLY A 57 6.74 2.30 -13.73
C GLY A 57 7.95 1.50 -13.26
N ALA A 58 8.68 1.95 -12.23
CA ALA A 58 9.74 1.16 -11.61
C ALA A 58 9.15 -0.03 -10.84
N ASP A 59 9.90 -1.14 -10.80
CA ASP A 59 9.59 -2.28 -9.95
C ASP A 59 10.05 -2.00 -8.50
N PRO A 60 9.11 -1.79 -7.56
CA PRO A 60 9.47 -1.53 -6.17
C PRO A 60 10.13 -2.74 -5.49
N PHE A 61 9.91 -3.97 -5.98
CA PHE A 61 10.51 -5.18 -5.43
C PHE A 61 12.00 -5.34 -5.79
N SER A 62 12.55 -4.46 -6.62
CA SER A 62 14.00 -4.29 -6.76
C SER A 62 14.67 -3.73 -5.50
N VAL A 63 13.87 -3.22 -4.55
CA VAL A 63 14.30 -2.63 -3.28
C VAL A 63 13.58 -3.26 -2.09
N LEU A 64 12.27 -3.45 -2.19
CA LEU A 64 11.45 -4.00 -1.12
C LEU A 64 11.70 -5.51 -0.97
N PRO A 65 11.73 -6.04 0.27
CA PRO A 65 11.83 -7.47 0.47
C PRO A 65 10.63 -8.17 -0.15
N LEU A 66 10.87 -9.35 -0.71
CA LEU A 66 9.83 -10.25 -1.20
C LEU A 66 10.16 -11.66 -0.72
N ALA A 67 9.15 -12.40 -0.28
CA ALA A 67 9.32 -13.79 0.12
C ALA A 67 9.96 -14.62 -1.01
N SER A 68 10.92 -15.47 -0.64
CA SER A 68 11.66 -16.31 -1.60
C SER A 68 10.83 -17.43 -2.19
N GLN A 69 9.75 -17.82 -1.51
CA GLN A 69 8.81 -18.85 -1.93
C GLN A 69 7.45 -18.23 -2.23
N LYS A 70 6.81 -18.73 -3.30
CA LYS A 70 5.47 -18.34 -3.71
C LYS A 70 4.65 -19.60 -3.91
N LEU A 71 3.43 -19.59 -3.38
CA LEU A 71 2.44 -20.64 -3.57
C LEU A 71 1.23 -20.03 -4.23
N GLU A 72 0.84 -20.57 -5.38
CA GLU A 72 -0.38 -20.17 -6.08
C GLU A 72 -1.55 -21.01 -5.59
N LEU A 73 -2.65 -20.36 -5.22
CA LEU A 73 -3.92 -21.01 -4.89
C LEU A 73 -4.85 -20.88 -6.10
N VAL A 74 -5.24 -22.01 -6.66
CA VAL A 74 -6.13 -22.08 -7.83
C VAL A 74 -7.54 -22.42 -7.41
N ALA A 75 -8.53 -21.85 -8.10
CA ALA A 75 -9.92 -22.18 -7.87
C ALA A 75 -10.20 -23.64 -8.27
N GLU A 76 -10.85 -24.40 -7.39
CA GLU A 76 -11.22 -25.79 -7.69
C GLU A 76 -12.27 -25.90 -8.81
N LYS A 77 -13.05 -24.83 -9.03
CA LYS A 77 -14.16 -24.79 -9.99
C LYS A 77 -14.26 -23.41 -10.64
N SER A 78 -14.73 -23.39 -11.88
CA SER A 78 -15.09 -22.16 -12.57
C SER A 78 -16.32 -21.50 -11.93
N GLY A 79 -16.33 -20.16 -11.88
CA GLY A 79 -17.43 -19.40 -11.32
C GLY A 79 -17.13 -17.92 -11.19
N ILE A 80 -17.92 -17.22 -10.38
CA ILE A 80 -17.74 -15.81 -10.03
C ILE A 80 -17.38 -15.75 -8.54
N VAL A 81 -16.34 -15.00 -8.19
CA VAL A 81 -15.95 -14.77 -6.79
C VAL A 81 -17.07 -13.97 -6.11
N SER A 82 -17.73 -14.59 -5.13
CA SER A 82 -18.82 -13.96 -4.37
C SER A 82 -18.31 -13.15 -3.17
N GLY A 83 -17.08 -13.42 -2.71
CA GLY A 83 -16.46 -12.73 -1.58
C GLY A 83 -15.09 -13.30 -1.25
N ILE A 84 -14.36 -12.58 -0.40
CA ILE A 84 -13.06 -12.95 0.13
C ILE A 84 -13.13 -12.81 1.65
N ASP A 85 -12.82 -13.86 2.39
CA ASP A 85 -12.76 -13.81 3.85
C ASP A 85 -11.44 -13.14 4.29
N ALA A 86 -11.52 -11.84 4.56
CA ALA A 86 -10.38 -11.04 4.99
C ALA A 86 -9.80 -11.51 6.35
N LEU A 87 -10.63 -12.04 7.27
CA LEU A 87 -10.15 -12.49 8.57
C LEU A 87 -9.38 -13.81 8.44
N ALA A 88 -9.87 -14.73 7.61
CA ALA A 88 -9.16 -15.97 7.32
C ALA A 88 -7.78 -15.68 6.69
N LEU A 89 -7.72 -14.79 5.69
CA LEU A 89 -6.45 -14.37 5.08
C LEU A 89 -5.51 -13.70 6.10
N ALA A 90 -6.03 -12.84 6.97
CA ALA A 90 -5.24 -12.18 8.00
C ALA A 90 -4.64 -13.19 9.01
N LYS A 91 -5.40 -14.22 9.41
CA LYS A 91 -4.90 -15.29 10.29
C LYS A 91 -3.77 -16.08 9.64
N VAL A 92 -3.95 -16.48 8.37
CA VAL A 92 -2.90 -17.18 7.61
C VAL A 92 -1.65 -16.31 7.47
N GLY A 93 -1.81 -15.05 7.08
CA GLY A 93 -0.67 -14.12 6.99
C GLY A 93 0.05 -13.92 8.32
N HIS A 94 -0.71 -13.86 9.42
CA HIS A 94 -0.14 -13.77 10.76
C HIS A 94 0.68 -15.01 11.13
N GLU A 95 0.13 -16.21 10.90
CA GLU A 95 0.83 -17.49 11.14
C GLU A 95 2.10 -17.64 10.30
N LEU A 96 2.10 -17.07 9.09
CA LEU A 96 3.24 -17.06 8.18
C LEU A 96 4.29 -15.98 8.52
N GLY A 97 4.00 -15.04 9.44
CA GLY A 97 4.96 -14.05 9.94
C GLY A 97 4.73 -12.59 9.53
N ALA A 98 3.62 -12.25 8.86
CA ALA A 98 3.26 -10.84 8.55
C ALA A 98 2.81 -10.06 9.80
N GLY A 99 2.64 -10.75 10.93
CA GLY A 99 2.17 -10.17 12.18
C GLY A 99 3.09 -10.48 13.36
N ARG A 100 2.71 -9.93 14.51
CA ARG A 100 3.38 -10.18 15.79
C ARG A 100 2.42 -10.91 16.72
N VAL A 101 2.84 -12.04 17.28
CA VAL A 101 2.09 -12.68 18.38
C VAL A 101 2.35 -11.91 19.67
N ASN A 102 3.62 -11.55 19.91
CA ASN A 102 4.09 -10.74 21.03
C ASN A 102 4.72 -9.44 20.55
N ALA A 103 4.71 -8.40 21.39
CA ALA A 103 5.22 -7.07 21.03
C ALA A 103 6.67 -7.05 20.50
N ALA A 104 7.52 -7.97 20.98
CA ALA A 104 8.93 -8.04 20.58
C ALA A 104 9.18 -8.87 19.31
N ASP A 105 8.16 -9.56 18.78
CA ASP A 105 8.33 -10.43 17.62
C ASP A 105 8.73 -9.62 16.38
N LYS A 106 9.61 -10.22 15.57
CA LYS A 106 9.97 -9.65 14.28
C LYS A 106 8.85 -9.93 13.29
N VAL A 107 8.59 -8.95 12.42
CA VAL A 107 7.65 -9.11 11.29
C VAL A 107 8.47 -9.41 10.05
N ASP A 108 8.02 -10.39 9.27
CA ASP A 108 8.51 -10.58 7.91
C ASP A 108 7.84 -9.55 6.98
N HIS A 109 8.62 -8.56 6.55
CA HIS A 109 8.15 -7.50 5.66
C HIS A 109 8.08 -7.91 4.19
N GLY A 110 8.60 -9.09 3.82
CA GLY A 110 8.51 -9.64 2.47
C GLY A 110 7.32 -10.58 2.26
N LEU A 111 6.64 -10.98 3.34
CA LEU A 111 5.46 -11.83 3.26
C LEU A 111 4.23 -11.01 2.84
N VAL A 112 3.61 -11.42 1.74
CA VAL A 112 2.40 -10.81 1.17
C VAL A 112 1.48 -11.91 0.64
N LEU A 113 0.16 -11.73 0.81
CA LEU A 113 -0.89 -12.48 0.12
C LEU A 113 -1.44 -11.59 -0.99
N TYR A 114 -1.33 -12.01 -2.25
CA TYR A 114 -1.77 -11.23 -3.42
C TYR A 114 -2.36 -12.12 -4.52
#